data_AF-A0A5A8DEN3-F1
#
_entry.id   AF-A0A5A8DEN3-F1
#
_cell.length_a   1.000
_cell.length_b   1.000
_cell.length_c   1.000
_cell.angle_alpha   90.00
_cell.angle_beta   90.00
_cell.angle_gamma   90.00
#
_symmetry.space_group_name_H-M   'P 1'
#
loop_
_entity.id
_entity.type
_entity.pdbx_description
1 polymer ?
#
loop_
_entity_poly.entity_id
_entity_poly.type
_entity_poly.pdbx_seq_one_letter_code
_entity_poly.pdbx_strand_id
1 'polypeptide(L)'
;MPGPRLLGREPLPPWLGAVVDRLVATDAVMRFAPRVPSELVGTSSQSHLEAAKSFDAGLARRSLVVFSDEAYTSALHDVAAVGEHRVTAKCLNAASLGWAEGSLIPRAPLRVSLTMRHVPAVKGATSPKAL
;
A
#
# COMPACT_ATOMS: atom_id res chain seq x y z
N MET A 1 -7.96 -0.99 -21.86
CA MET A 1 -8.60 -0.28 -20.73
C MET A 1 -7.73 -0.46 -19.48
N PRO A 2 -7.27 0.61 -18.82
CA PRO A 2 -6.55 0.49 -17.56
C PRO A 2 -7.47 -0.12 -16.47
N GLY A 3 -7.00 -1.14 -15.75
CA GLY A 3 -7.80 -1.82 -14.72
C GLY A 3 -7.99 -0.98 -13.45
N PRO A 4 -8.93 -1.34 -12.55
CA PRO A 4 -9.34 -0.53 -11.40
C PRO A 4 -8.17 -0.08 -10.50
N ARG A 5 -8.27 1.15 -9.95
CA ARG A 5 -7.30 1.74 -9.01
C ARG A 5 -7.72 1.44 -7.57
N LEU A 6 -6.74 1.21 -6.70
CA LEU A 6 -6.95 1.34 -5.25
C LEU A 6 -6.46 2.72 -4.84
N LEU A 7 -7.39 3.60 -4.47
CA LEU A 7 -7.05 4.93 -3.95
C LEU A 7 -6.44 4.79 -2.55
N GLY A 8 -5.49 5.67 -2.21
CA GLY A 8 -4.97 5.78 -0.85
C GLY A 8 -6.11 5.96 0.14
N ARG A 9 -6.23 5.06 1.12
CA ARG A 9 -7.26 5.13 2.16
C ARG A 9 -6.68 5.83 3.39
N GLU A 10 -7.54 6.52 4.15
CA GLU A 10 -7.15 7.02 5.46
C GLU A 10 -6.71 5.87 6.37
N PRO A 11 -5.63 6.05 7.15
CA PRO A 11 -5.25 5.11 8.20
C PRO A 11 -6.37 5.02 9.21
N LEU A 12 -6.68 3.79 9.62
CA LEU A 12 -7.57 3.55 10.73
C LEU A 12 -6.88 3.91 12.05
N PRO A 13 -7.64 4.07 13.15
CA PRO A 13 -7.08 4.50 14.42
C PRO A 13 -5.91 3.61 14.90
N PRO A 14 -4.93 4.19 15.61
CA PRO A 14 -3.64 3.56 15.94
C PRO A 14 -3.75 2.32 16.87
N TRP A 15 -4.92 2.09 17.49
CA TRP A 15 -5.17 0.87 18.25
C TRP A 15 -5.45 -0.37 17.38
N LEU A 16 -5.64 -0.20 16.06
CA LEU A 16 -5.49 -1.30 15.12
C LEU A 16 -4.01 -1.48 14.82
N GLY A 17 -3.32 -2.27 15.64
CA GLY A 17 -2.02 -2.85 15.29
C GLY A 17 -2.21 -3.76 14.07
N ALA A 18 -2.18 -3.18 12.88
CA ALA A 18 -2.56 -3.86 11.67
C ALA A 18 -1.30 -4.21 10.89
N VAL A 19 -0.99 -5.50 10.92
CA VAL A 19 -0.32 -6.15 9.81
C VAL A 19 -1.32 -6.20 8.66
N VAL A 20 -0.97 -5.58 7.53
CA VAL A 20 -1.69 -5.80 6.27
C VAL A 20 -0.92 -6.81 5.47
N ASP A 21 -1.48 -8.01 5.37
CA ASP A 21 -0.95 -9.07 4.51
C ASP A 21 -1.60 -8.99 3.15
N ARG A 22 -0.79 -8.81 2.10
CA ARG A 22 -1.28 -8.83 0.73
C ARG A 22 -0.77 -10.01 -0.08
N LEU A 23 -1.62 -11.01 -0.34
CA LEU A 23 -1.36 -12.06 -1.33
C LEU A 23 -1.70 -11.53 -2.72
N VAL A 24 -0.84 -11.76 -3.72
CA VAL A 24 -1.00 -11.17 -5.05
C VAL A 24 -1.02 -12.24 -6.13
N ALA A 25 -2.07 -12.33 -6.95
CA ALA A 25 -2.17 -13.37 -7.99
C ALA A 25 -1.28 -13.12 -9.22
N THR A 26 -0.85 -11.87 -9.46
CA THR A 26 -0.14 -11.42 -10.66
C THR A 26 0.78 -10.25 -10.37
N ASP A 27 1.88 -10.15 -11.11
CA ASP A 27 2.92 -9.16 -10.82
C ASP A 27 2.38 -7.72 -10.82
N ALA A 28 2.86 -6.90 -9.88
CA ALA A 28 2.45 -5.51 -9.75
C ALA A 28 3.54 -4.68 -9.05
N VAL A 29 3.39 -3.36 -9.10
CA VAL A 29 4.18 -2.43 -8.29
C VAL A 29 3.24 -1.70 -7.34
N MET A 30 3.56 -1.74 -6.04
CA MET A 30 2.89 -0.94 -5.02
C MET A 30 3.78 0.24 -4.65
N ARG A 31 3.22 1.43 -4.71
CA ARG A 31 3.89 2.64 -4.29
C ARG A 31 3.60 2.89 -2.82
N PHE A 32 4.62 3.38 -2.11
CA PHE A 32 4.53 3.93 -0.77
C PHE A 32 4.95 5.40 -0.81
N ALA A 33 4.14 6.26 -0.22
CA ALA A 33 4.40 7.69 -0.11
C ALA A 33 4.10 8.16 1.31
N PRO A 34 4.83 9.15 1.84
CA PRO A 34 4.49 9.74 3.13
C PRO A 34 3.06 10.27 3.11
N ARG A 35 2.33 10.06 4.20
CA ARG A 35 1.08 10.76 4.43
C ARG A 35 1.40 12.19 4.83
N VAL A 36 0.86 13.15 4.09
CA VAL A 36 0.80 14.54 4.54
C VAL A 36 -0.50 14.70 5.33
N PRO A 37 -0.45 15.02 6.64
CA PRO A 37 -1.65 15.37 7.39
C PRO A 37 -2.40 16.51 6.71
N SER A 38 -3.72 16.40 6.63
CA SER A 38 -4.59 17.41 5.99
C SER A 38 -4.38 18.81 6.57
N GLU A 39 -4.02 18.88 7.85
CA GLU A 39 -3.76 20.13 8.60
C GLU A 39 -2.47 20.84 8.16
N LEU A 40 -1.55 20.11 7.52
CA LEU A 40 -0.26 20.64 7.04
C LEU A 40 -0.28 20.98 5.55
N VAL A 41 -1.38 20.71 4.84
CA VAL A 41 -1.52 20.98 3.41
C VAL A 41 -1.48 22.49 3.17
N GLY A 42 -0.47 22.97 2.43
CA GLY A 42 -0.28 24.40 2.12
C GLY A 42 0.60 25.18 3.11
N THR A 43 1.23 24.52 4.07
CA THR A 43 2.15 25.16 5.04
C THR A 43 3.63 24.93 4.69
N SER A 44 4.52 25.83 5.13
CA SER A 44 5.98 25.72 4.91
C SER A 44 6.63 24.47 5.52
N SER A 45 5.95 23.83 6.47
CA SER A 45 6.31 22.53 7.07
C SER A 45 6.20 21.35 6.09
N GLN A 46 5.57 21.52 4.92
CA GLN A 46 5.60 20.53 3.83
C GLN A 46 7.04 20.17 3.42
N SER A 47 7.97 21.13 3.46
CA SER A 47 9.36 20.94 3.05
C SER A 47 10.13 19.88 3.88
N HIS A 48 9.79 19.70 5.16
CA HIS A 48 10.40 18.70 6.04
C HIS A 48 9.77 17.31 5.88
N LEU A 49 8.48 17.22 5.53
CA LEU A 49 7.79 15.95 5.23
C LEU A 49 8.09 15.45 3.81
N GLU A 50 8.30 16.36 2.86
CA GLU A 50 8.79 16.09 1.50
C GLU A 50 10.19 15.43 1.48
N ALA A 51 10.96 15.54 2.57
CA ALA A 51 12.25 14.86 2.70
C ALA A 51 12.12 13.32 2.78
N ALA A 52 10.98 12.80 3.22
CA ALA A 52 10.70 11.36 3.19
C ALA A 52 10.35 10.94 1.75
N LYS A 53 11.31 10.29 1.07
CA LYS A 53 11.14 9.91 -0.33
C LYS A 53 10.14 8.74 -0.47
N SER A 54 9.27 8.86 -1.47
CA SER A 54 8.46 7.73 -1.93
C SER A 54 9.33 6.58 -2.44
N PHE A 55 8.87 5.36 -2.23
CA PHE A 55 9.49 4.16 -2.75
C PHE A 55 8.43 3.22 -3.33
N ASP A 56 8.89 2.28 -4.16
CA ASP A 56 8.05 1.27 -4.78
C ASP A 56 8.47 -0.12 -4.26
N ALA A 57 7.50 -1.01 -4.09
CA ALA A 57 7.71 -2.42 -3.82
C ALA A 57 7.15 -3.25 -4.98
N GLY A 58 8.00 -4.08 -5.57
CA GLY A 58 7.59 -5.10 -6.52
C GLY A 58 6.86 -6.23 -5.81
N LEU A 59 5.72 -6.61 -6.38
CA LEU A 59 4.83 -7.64 -5.89
C LEU A 59 4.78 -8.76 -6.91
N ALA A 60 5.57 -9.82 -6.73
CA ALA A 60 5.50 -10.98 -7.61
C ALA A 60 4.24 -11.83 -7.35
N ARG A 61 3.90 -12.71 -8.29
CA ARG A 61 2.86 -13.71 -8.10
C ARG A 61 3.11 -14.54 -6.83
N ARG A 62 2.09 -14.62 -5.98
CA ARG A 62 2.07 -15.23 -4.63
C ARG A 62 3.00 -14.57 -3.63
N SER A 63 3.46 -13.34 -3.89
CA SER A 63 4.17 -12.56 -2.87
C SER A 63 3.25 -12.22 -1.72
N LEU A 64 3.83 -12.15 -0.52
CA LEU A 64 3.24 -11.56 0.67
C LEU A 64 3.96 -10.24 0.93
N VAL A 65 3.19 -9.18 1.16
CA VAL A 65 3.72 -7.93 1.74
C VAL A 65 3.10 -7.76 3.11
N VAL A 66 3.97 -7.44 4.07
CA VAL A 66 3.66 -7.16 5.47
C VAL A 66 4.18 -5.75 5.75
N PHE A 67 3.34 -4.88 6.28
CA PHE A 67 3.77 -3.61 6.85
C PHE A 67 3.04 -3.36 8.17
N SER A 68 3.74 -2.76 9.13
CA SER A 68 3.29 -2.50 10.49
C SER A 68 3.68 -1.08 10.93
N ASP A 69 3.20 -0.67 12.10
CA ASP A 69 3.65 0.54 12.80
C ASP A 69 3.60 1.79 11.92
N GLU A 70 4.72 2.51 11.79
CA GLU A 70 4.83 3.75 11.03
C GLU A 70 4.49 3.58 9.54
N ALA A 71 4.87 2.46 8.92
CA ALA A 71 4.52 2.18 7.53
C ALA A 71 3.00 1.94 7.36
N TYR A 72 2.31 1.50 8.41
CA TYR A 72 0.85 1.34 8.40
C TYR A 72 0.13 2.67 8.69
N THR A 73 0.60 3.46 9.65
CA THR A 73 -0.10 4.67 10.12
C THR A 73 0.26 5.93 9.34
N SER A 74 1.47 5.99 8.80
CA SER A 74 2.10 7.22 8.30
C SER A 74 2.45 7.16 6.81
N ALA A 75 2.27 6.02 6.15
CA ALA A 75 2.45 5.90 4.70
C ALA A 75 1.12 5.65 3.99
N LEU A 76 0.91 6.38 2.89
CA LEU A 76 -0.07 6.05 1.88
C LEU A 76 0.51 4.97 0.96
N HIS A 77 -0.31 4.01 0.58
CA HIS A 77 0.08 2.99 -0.38
C HIS A 77 -0.98 2.79 -1.46
N ASP A 78 -0.53 2.67 -2.71
CA ASP A 78 -1.42 2.43 -3.85
C ASP A 78 -0.82 1.50 -4.90
N VAL A 79 -1.69 0.89 -5.70
CA VAL A 79 -1.32 0.16 -6.91
C VAL A 79 -1.98 0.88 -8.07
N ALA A 80 -1.15 1.44 -8.96
CA ALA A 80 -1.63 2.30 -10.03
C ALA A 80 -2.52 1.54 -11.04
N ALA A 81 -3.51 2.25 -11.58
CA ALA A 81 -4.40 1.75 -12.61
C ALA A 81 -3.78 1.85 -14.01
N VAL A 82 -2.72 1.10 -14.28
CA VAL A 82 -1.98 1.15 -15.55
C VAL A 82 -2.05 -0.18 -16.32
N GLY A 83 -1.73 -0.17 -17.61
CA GLY A 83 -1.59 -1.40 -18.41
C GLY A 83 -0.25 -2.10 -18.21
N GLU A 84 0.77 -1.32 -17.83
CA GLU A 84 2.13 -1.79 -17.57
C GLU A 84 2.78 -0.88 -16.53
N HIS A 85 3.69 -1.44 -15.74
CA HIS A 85 4.49 -0.70 -14.77
C HIS A 85 5.94 -0.61 -15.24
N ARG A 86 6.48 0.60 -15.28
CA ARG A 86 7.92 0.80 -15.49
C ARG A 86 8.67 0.64 -14.17
N VAL A 87 9.64 -0.26 -14.14
CA VAL A 87 10.53 -0.42 -12.99
C VAL A 87 11.46 0.79 -12.94
N THR A 88 11.56 1.42 -11.79
CA THR A 88 12.44 2.58 -11.55
C THR A 88 13.44 2.25 -10.45
N ALA A 89 14.49 3.07 -10.29
CA ALA A 89 15.39 3.00 -9.13
C ALA A 89 14.68 3.07 -7.77
N LYS A 90 13.40 3.49 -7.71
CA LYS A 90 12.61 3.50 -6.47
C LYS A 90 12.09 2.12 -6.06
N CYS A 91 12.17 1.12 -6.93
CA CYS A 91 11.68 -0.24 -6.65
C CYS A 91 12.73 -1.00 -5.81
N LEU A 92 12.51 -1.05 -4.50
CA LEU A 92 13.53 -1.48 -3.53
C LEU A 92 13.96 -2.94 -3.69
N ASN A 93 13.05 -3.81 -4.15
CA ASN A 93 13.28 -5.26 -4.29
C ASN A 93 13.36 -5.72 -5.75
N ALA A 94 13.55 -4.80 -6.71
CA ALA A 94 13.59 -5.15 -8.14
C ALA A 94 14.63 -6.23 -8.46
N ALA A 95 15.84 -6.11 -7.90
CA ALA A 95 16.91 -7.08 -8.11
C ALA A 95 16.53 -8.50 -7.63
N SER A 96 15.87 -8.60 -6.48
CA SER A 96 15.41 -9.89 -5.92
C SER A 96 14.29 -10.54 -6.75
N LEU A 97 13.58 -9.75 -7.56
CA LEU A 97 12.54 -10.22 -8.48
C LEU A 97 13.09 -10.50 -9.89
N GLY A 98 14.38 -10.28 -10.13
CA GLY A 98 14.98 -10.36 -11.46
C GLY A 98 14.50 -9.26 -12.40
N TRP A 99 13.98 -8.15 -11.86
CA TRP A 99 13.48 -7.03 -12.64
C TRP A 99 14.59 -6.00 -12.87
N ALA A 100 14.84 -5.67 -14.13
CA ALA A 100 15.81 -4.64 -14.49
C ALA A 100 15.19 -3.25 -14.38
N GLU A 101 15.98 -2.25 -13.97
CA GLU A 101 15.54 -0.86 -14.05
C GLU A 101 15.19 -0.48 -15.51
N GLY A 102 14.06 0.21 -15.69
CA GLY A 102 13.53 0.59 -16.99
C GLY A 102 12.70 -0.49 -17.69
N SER A 103 12.67 -1.73 -17.16
CA SER A 103 11.82 -2.80 -17.69
C SER A 103 10.32 -2.50 -17.48
N LEU A 104 9.49 -3.08 -18.34
CA LEU A 104 8.03 -2.96 -18.28
C LEU A 104 7.43 -4.27 -17.76
N ILE A 105 6.69 -4.18 -16.67
CA ILE A 105 5.95 -5.29 -16.07
C ILE A 105 4.49 -5.20 -16.55
N PRO A 106 4.03 -6.12 -17.41
CA PRO A 106 2.66 -6.08 -17.93
C PRO A 106 1.67 -6.39 -16.81
N ARG A 107 0.57 -5.63 -16.77
CA ARG A 107 -0.52 -5.90 -15.82
C ARG A 107 -1.44 -6.97 -16.38
N ALA A 108 -1.70 -8.00 -15.59
CA ALA A 108 -2.69 -9.00 -15.95
C ALA A 108 -4.11 -8.40 -15.99
N PRO A 109 -5.01 -8.91 -16.86
CA PRO A 109 -6.39 -8.44 -16.96
C PRO A 109 -7.17 -8.54 -15.64
N LEU A 110 -6.85 -9.54 -14.81
CA LEU A 110 -7.41 -9.74 -13.48
C LEU A 110 -6.30 -9.84 -12.44
N ARG A 111 -6.44 -9.10 -11.35
CA ARG A 111 -5.59 -9.20 -10.17
C ARG A 111 -6.45 -9.36 -8.93
N VAL A 112 -6.31 -10.49 -8.28
CA VAL A 112 -6.90 -10.75 -6.96
C VAL A 112 -5.86 -10.45 -5.90
N SER A 113 -6.28 -9.75 -4.85
CA SER A 113 -5.48 -9.65 -3.65
C SER A 113 -6.29 -9.85 -2.39
N LEU A 114 -5.76 -10.62 -1.46
CA LEU A 114 -6.31 -10.78 -0.11
C LEU A 114 -5.65 -9.75 0.80
N THR A 115 -6.41 -9.02 1.61
CA THR A 115 -5.90 -8.14 2.67
C THR A 115 -6.39 -8.67 4.01
N MET A 116 -5.47 -9.09 4.89
CA MET A 116 -5.81 -9.47 6.27
C MET A 116 -5.40 -8.36 7.23
N ARG A 117 -6.13 -8.19 8.33
CA ARG A 117 -5.81 -7.25 9.42
C ARG A 117 -6.34 -7.75 10.74
N HIS A 118 -5.64 -7.46 11.82
CA HIS A 118 -6.15 -7.68 13.17
C HIS A 118 -7.01 -6.48 13.61
N VAL A 119 -8.22 -6.75 14.11
CA VAL A 119 -9.12 -5.75 14.68
C VAL A 119 -9.39 -6.17 16.12
N PRO A 120 -8.81 -5.49 17.13
CA PRO A 120 -9.06 -5.84 18.53
C PRO A 120 -10.56 -5.77 18.85
N ALA A 121 -11.03 -6.71 19.67
CA ALA A 121 -12.40 -6.69 20.17
C ALA A 121 -12.62 -5.49 21.11
N VAL A 122 -13.66 -4.70 20.86
CA VAL A 122 -14.06 -3.60 21.75
C VAL A 122 -14.83 -4.21 22.93
N LYS A 123 -14.30 -4.11 24.15
CA LYS A 123 -15.07 -4.41 25.37
C LYS A 123 -16.21 -3.39 25.47
N GLY A 124 -17.46 -3.86 25.34
CA GLY A 124 -18.66 -3.02 25.47
C GLY A 124 -19.55 -2.93 24.24
N ALA A 125 -19.21 -3.58 23.11
CA ALA A 125 -20.16 -3.77 22.02
C ALA A 125 -21.27 -4.72 22.50
N THR A 126 -22.42 -4.15 22.86
CA THR A 126 -23.61 -4.90 23.28
C THR A 126 -23.96 -5.96 22.25
N SER A 127 -24.10 -7.20 22.69
CA SER A 127 -24.67 -8.29 21.90
C SER A 127 -25.94 -7.80 21.20
N PRO A 128 -26.15 -8.13 19.91
CA PRO A 128 -27.41 -7.79 19.26
C PRO A 128 -28.55 -8.41 20.08
N LYS A 129 -29.51 -7.59 20.50
CA LYS A 129 -30.76 -8.09 21.08
C LYS A 129 -31.41 -8.98 20.03
N ALA A 130 -31.58 -10.25 20.36
CA ALA A 130 -32.40 -11.16 19.57
C ALA A 130 -33.82 -10.56 19.47
N LEU A 131 -34.32 -10.47 18.23
CA LEU A 131 -35.72 -10.17 17.93
C LEU A 131 -36.58 -11.39 18.25
#